data_AF-L7RE52-F1
#
_entry.id   AF-L7RE52-F1
#
_cell.length_a   1.000
_cell.length_b   1.000
_cell.length_c   1.000
_cell.angle_alpha   90.00
_cell.angle_beta   90.00
_cell.angle_gamma   90.00
#
_symmetry.space_group_name_H-M   'P 1'
#
loop_
_entity.id
_entity.type
_entity.pdbx_description
1 polymer ?
#
loop_
_entity_poly.entity_id
_entity_poly.type
_entity_poly.pdbx_seq_one_letter_code
_entity_poly.pdbx_strand_id
1 'polypeptide(L)'
;FKAGVKEYKLTYYTPEYETKDTDILAAFRVTPQPGVPPEEAGAAVAAESSTGTWTTVWTDGLTSLDRYKGRCYHIEPVAGEENQYIAYVAYPLDLFEEGSVTNMFTSIVGNVFGFKALRALRLEDLRIPPAYSKTFQGPPHGIQVERDKLNKYGRPLLGCTIKPKLGLSAKNYGRAVYECLRGGLDFTKDDENVNSQPFMRWRDRFLFCAEALYKA
;
A
#
# COMPACT_ATOMS: atom_id res chain seq x y z
N PHE A 1 2.81 -31.80 20.85
CA PHE A 1 3.32 -31.41 19.52
C PHE A 1 3.49 -32.65 18.65
N LYS A 2 3.13 -32.60 17.37
CA LYS A 2 3.39 -33.66 16.38
C LYS A 2 3.95 -33.01 15.12
N ALA A 3 5.19 -33.37 14.77
CA ALA A 3 5.88 -32.85 13.60
C ALA A 3 5.22 -33.31 12.29
N GLY A 4 5.35 -32.49 11.24
CA GLY A 4 4.94 -32.82 9.88
C GLY A 4 4.29 -31.65 9.14
N VAL A 5 4.08 -31.83 7.84
CA VAL A 5 3.33 -30.90 6.99
C VAL A 5 1.84 -31.08 7.28
N LYS A 6 1.11 -29.96 7.39
CA LYS A 6 -0.34 -29.92 7.58
C LYS A 6 -0.94 -28.87 6.68
N GLU A 7 -2.19 -29.07 6.28
CA GLU A 7 -2.98 -28.07 5.58
C GLU A 7 -3.14 -26.80 6.45
N TYR A 8 -2.96 -25.62 5.85
CA TYR A 8 -3.07 -24.34 6.56
C TYR A 8 -4.51 -24.10 7.04
N LYS A 9 -5.53 -24.57 6.30
CA LYS A 9 -6.95 -24.38 6.65
C LYS A 9 -7.32 -24.94 8.02
N LEU A 10 -6.56 -25.92 8.54
CA LEU A 10 -6.82 -26.49 9.86
C LEU A 10 -6.58 -25.50 11.01
N THR A 11 -5.79 -24.45 10.78
CA THR A 11 -5.39 -23.47 11.81
C THR A 11 -5.80 -22.05 11.45
N TYR A 12 -5.69 -21.69 10.16
CA TYR A 12 -5.79 -20.31 9.68
C TYR A 12 -7.09 -20.02 8.92
N TYR A 13 -7.91 -21.02 8.60
CA TYR A 13 -9.29 -20.81 8.16
C TYR A 13 -10.23 -20.89 9.36
N THR A 14 -10.80 -19.76 9.76
CA THR A 14 -11.64 -19.63 10.96
C THR A 14 -12.92 -18.87 10.59
N PRO A 15 -13.86 -19.49 9.85
CA PRO A 15 -15.06 -18.84 9.34
C PRO A 15 -16.00 -18.31 10.44
N GLU A 16 -15.86 -18.82 11.65
CA GLU A 16 -16.58 -18.40 12.85
C GLU A 16 -15.94 -17.20 13.59
N TYR A 17 -14.79 -16.70 13.12
CA TYR A 17 -14.11 -15.60 13.80
C TYR A 17 -14.87 -14.28 13.62
N GLU A 18 -15.31 -13.70 14.73
CA GLU A 18 -15.81 -12.34 14.78
C GLU A 18 -14.65 -11.34 14.80
N THR A 19 -14.56 -10.52 13.75
CA THR A 19 -13.52 -9.49 13.63
C THR A 19 -13.61 -8.47 14.76
N LYS A 20 -12.46 -8.04 15.28
CA LYS A 20 -12.40 -6.99 16.30
C LYS A 20 -12.23 -5.62 15.65
N ASP A 21 -12.65 -4.58 16.35
CA ASP A 21 -12.47 -3.19 15.91
C ASP A 21 -11.00 -2.78 15.78
N THR A 22 -10.11 -3.48 16.49
CA THR A 22 -8.66 -3.28 16.46
C THR A 22 -7.95 -4.10 15.38
N ASP A 23 -8.61 -5.04 14.72
CA ASP A 23 -7.95 -5.85 13.70
C ASP A 23 -7.66 -5.01 12.45
N ILE A 24 -6.50 -5.25 11.83
CA ILE A 24 -6.28 -4.87 10.43
C ILE A 24 -6.96 -5.94 9.58
N LEU A 25 -7.84 -5.53 8.66
CA LEU A 25 -8.51 -6.47 7.76
C LEU A 25 -7.99 -6.28 6.34
N ALA A 26 -7.72 -7.38 5.64
CA ALA A 26 -7.32 -7.37 4.25
C ALA A 26 -8.32 -8.16 3.40
N ALA A 27 -8.66 -7.61 2.23
CA ALA A 27 -9.39 -8.33 1.20
C ALA A 27 -8.41 -8.73 0.10
N PHE A 28 -8.18 -10.03 -0.08
CA PHE A 28 -7.35 -10.55 -1.15
C PHE A 28 -8.22 -11.18 -2.22
N ARG A 29 -8.08 -10.73 -3.47
CA ARG A 29 -8.55 -11.50 -4.63
C ARG A 29 -7.55 -12.62 -4.91
N VAL A 30 -7.99 -13.84 -4.67
CA VAL A 30 -7.19 -15.06 -4.77
C VAL A 30 -7.63 -15.85 -5.99
N THR A 31 -6.67 -16.29 -6.80
CA THR A 31 -6.87 -17.28 -7.87
C THR A 31 -6.06 -18.53 -7.56
N PRO A 32 -6.65 -19.58 -6.98
CA PRO A 32 -5.93 -20.81 -6.66
C PRO A 32 -5.45 -21.56 -7.91
N GLN A 33 -4.39 -22.36 -7.78
CA GLN A 33 -4.05 -23.35 -8.81
C GLN A 33 -5.13 -24.45 -8.89
N PRO A 34 -5.27 -25.14 -10.04
CA PRO A 34 -6.19 -26.28 -10.15
C PRO A 34 -5.96 -27.32 -9.04
N GLY A 35 -7.04 -27.71 -8.37
CA GLY A 35 -7.01 -28.68 -7.27
C GLY A 35 -6.69 -28.10 -5.89
N VAL A 36 -6.37 -26.81 -5.77
CA VAL A 36 -6.23 -26.12 -4.48
C VAL A 36 -7.58 -25.54 -4.05
N PRO A 37 -8.17 -25.99 -2.92
CA PRO A 37 -9.43 -25.43 -2.42
C PRO A 37 -9.28 -23.95 -2.02
N PRO A 38 -10.32 -23.12 -2.18
CA PRO A 38 -10.26 -21.71 -1.81
C PRO A 38 -9.98 -21.49 -0.33
N GLU A 39 -10.47 -22.34 0.56
CA GLU A 39 -10.22 -22.28 2.01
C GLU A 39 -8.73 -22.48 2.33
N GLU A 40 -8.08 -23.43 1.64
CA GLU A 40 -6.64 -23.67 1.80
C GLU A 40 -5.83 -22.51 1.23
N ALA A 41 -6.25 -21.96 0.09
CA ALA A 41 -5.59 -20.80 -0.52
C ALA A 41 -5.67 -19.56 0.36
N GLY A 42 -6.86 -19.23 0.90
CA GLY A 42 -7.06 -18.13 1.83
C GLY A 42 -6.31 -18.33 3.16
N ALA A 43 -6.33 -19.55 3.70
CA ALA A 43 -5.58 -19.90 4.89
C ALA A 43 -4.07 -19.82 4.70
N ALA A 44 -3.54 -20.22 3.54
CA ALA A 44 -2.12 -20.09 3.22
C ALA A 44 -1.68 -18.62 3.18
N VAL A 45 -2.50 -17.75 2.56
CA VAL A 45 -2.27 -16.29 2.60
C VAL A 45 -2.25 -15.80 4.05
N ALA A 46 -3.25 -16.14 4.85
CA ALA A 46 -3.33 -15.73 6.26
C ALA A 46 -2.15 -16.23 7.10
N ALA A 47 -1.72 -17.47 6.88
CA ALA A 47 -0.61 -18.08 7.59
C ALA A 47 0.72 -17.37 7.31
N GLU A 48 1.08 -17.24 6.04
CA GLU A 48 2.41 -16.79 5.61
C GLU A 48 2.54 -15.26 5.55
N SER A 49 1.45 -14.55 5.87
CA SER A 49 1.45 -13.11 6.17
C SER A 49 1.30 -12.81 7.67
N SER A 50 1.36 -13.83 8.54
CA SER A 50 1.33 -13.68 10.00
C SER A 50 2.42 -14.50 10.69
N THR A 51 2.14 -15.75 11.03
CA THR A 51 2.99 -16.59 11.91
C THR A 51 3.30 -17.97 11.36
N GLY A 52 2.70 -18.36 10.24
CA GLY A 52 2.78 -19.71 9.70
C GLY A 52 4.05 -19.98 8.88
N THR A 53 4.33 -21.27 8.69
CA THR A 53 5.29 -21.78 7.71
C THR A 53 4.81 -23.14 7.18
N TRP A 54 5.54 -23.74 6.23
CA TRP A 54 5.14 -24.96 5.49
C TRP A 54 5.07 -26.26 6.32
N THR A 55 5.56 -26.26 7.57
CA THR A 55 5.56 -27.43 8.47
C THR A 55 5.31 -27.00 9.90
N THR A 56 4.77 -27.89 10.73
CA THR A 56 4.55 -27.57 12.15
C THR A 56 5.88 -27.36 12.88
N VAL A 57 5.95 -26.34 13.74
CA VAL A 57 7.12 -26.06 14.57
C VAL A 57 6.75 -26.12 16.05
N TRP A 58 7.61 -26.73 16.88
CA TRP A 58 7.30 -26.93 18.30
C TRP A 58 7.31 -25.60 19.09
N THR A 59 8.01 -24.60 18.55
CA THR A 59 8.12 -23.24 19.10
C THR A 59 6.78 -22.51 19.15
N ASP A 60 5.77 -22.94 18.38
CA ASP A 60 4.40 -22.42 18.51
C ASP A 60 3.85 -22.63 19.92
N GLY A 61 4.31 -23.66 20.64
CA GLY A 61 3.95 -23.92 22.04
C GLY A 61 4.58 -22.97 23.05
N LEU A 62 5.50 -22.09 22.63
CA LEU A 62 6.13 -21.08 23.47
C LEU A 62 5.43 -19.71 23.39
N THR A 63 4.40 -19.59 22.56
CA THR A 63 3.64 -18.35 22.37
C THR A 63 2.14 -18.62 22.37
N SER A 64 1.33 -17.57 22.46
CA SER A 64 -0.12 -17.69 22.26
C SER A 64 -0.42 -17.60 20.77
N LEU A 65 -0.30 -18.73 20.05
CA LEU A 65 -0.56 -18.78 18.61
C LEU A 65 -1.96 -18.23 18.28
N ASP A 66 -2.96 -18.53 19.12
CA ASP A 66 -4.30 -18.00 18.90
C ASP A 66 -4.34 -16.47 19.01
N ARG A 67 -3.55 -15.84 19.88
CA ARG A 67 -3.46 -14.37 19.92
C ARG A 67 -2.87 -13.77 18.64
N TYR A 68 -1.86 -14.41 18.05
CA TYR A 68 -1.04 -13.80 17.00
C TYR A 68 -1.35 -14.27 15.58
N LYS A 69 -2.00 -15.41 15.39
CA LYS A 69 -2.28 -15.92 14.04
C LYS A 69 -3.19 -14.97 13.25
N GLY A 70 -2.88 -14.79 11.97
CA GLY A 70 -3.83 -14.26 10.99
C GLY A 70 -5.00 -15.23 10.82
N ARG A 71 -6.14 -14.72 10.37
CA ARG A 71 -7.38 -15.51 10.26
C ARG A 71 -8.08 -15.23 8.95
N CYS A 72 -8.12 -16.20 8.06
CA CYS A 72 -9.04 -16.18 6.93
C CYS A 72 -10.43 -16.49 7.47
N TYR A 73 -11.25 -15.45 7.66
CA TYR A 73 -12.53 -15.55 8.35
C TYR A 73 -13.73 -15.55 7.41
N HIS A 74 -13.54 -15.15 6.16
CA HIS A 74 -14.59 -15.20 5.16
C HIS A 74 -14.02 -15.37 3.77
N ILE A 75 -14.73 -16.10 2.92
CA ILE A 75 -14.39 -16.28 1.51
C ILE A 75 -15.68 -16.19 0.70
N GLU A 76 -15.68 -15.38 -0.35
CA GLU A 76 -16.78 -15.30 -1.30
C GLU A 76 -16.29 -15.41 -2.74
N PRO A 77 -17.08 -16.00 -3.66
CA PRO A 77 -16.74 -16.05 -5.07
C PRO A 77 -16.80 -14.65 -5.70
N VAL A 78 -15.87 -14.36 -6.62
CA VAL A 78 -15.93 -13.12 -7.40
C VAL A 78 -17.00 -13.25 -8.49
N ALA A 79 -17.96 -12.33 -8.52
CA ALA A 79 -19.04 -12.34 -9.50
C ALA A 79 -18.49 -12.32 -10.95
N GLY A 80 -18.96 -13.27 -11.77
CA GLY A 80 -18.56 -13.41 -13.17
C GLY A 80 -17.23 -14.14 -13.41
N GLU A 81 -16.57 -14.63 -12.36
CA GLU A 81 -15.31 -15.38 -12.45
C GLU A 81 -15.50 -16.81 -11.92
N GLU A 82 -15.01 -17.81 -12.66
CA GLU A 82 -15.22 -19.22 -12.29
C GLU A 82 -14.29 -19.73 -11.18
N ASN A 83 -13.09 -19.14 -11.04
CA ASN A 83 -12.06 -19.61 -10.11
C ASN A 83 -11.32 -18.44 -9.42
N GLN A 84 -12.06 -17.37 -9.11
CA GLN A 84 -11.55 -16.26 -8.30
C GLN A 84 -12.42 -16.06 -7.08
N TYR A 85 -11.78 -15.74 -5.96
CA TYR A 85 -12.43 -15.57 -4.67
C TYR A 85 -11.89 -14.31 -3.99
N ILE A 86 -12.71 -13.65 -3.18
CA ILE A 86 -12.21 -12.69 -2.19
C ILE A 86 -12.03 -13.44 -0.88
N ALA A 87 -10.78 -13.58 -0.43
CA ALA A 87 -10.45 -14.09 0.89
C ALA A 87 -10.22 -12.91 1.84
N TYR A 88 -11.04 -12.84 2.89
CA TYR A 88 -10.92 -11.84 3.93
C TYR A 88 -10.05 -12.36 5.07
N VAL A 89 -8.99 -11.62 5.38
CA VAL A 89 -8.02 -11.98 6.42
C VAL A 89 -8.02 -10.91 7.51
N ALA A 90 -8.16 -11.35 8.77
CA ALA A 90 -8.03 -10.50 9.95
C ALA A 90 -6.65 -10.71 10.59
N TYR A 91 -5.97 -9.61 10.90
CA TYR A 91 -4.66 -9.58 11.55
C TYR A 91 -4.77 -8.87 12.91
N PRO A 92 -4.37 -9.54 14.00
CA PRO A 92 -4.26 -8.91 15.31
C PRO A 92 -3.33 -7.69 15.26
N LEU A 93 -3.72 -6.60 15.92
CA LEU A 93 -2.98 -5.32 15.91
C LEU A 93 -1.53 -5.47 16.39
N ASP A 94 -1.31 -6.32 17.39
CA ASP A 94 0.00 -6.54 18.04
C ASP A 94 1.08 -7.09 17.09
N LEU A 95 0.71 -7.50 15.86
CA LEU A 95 1.67 -7.91 14.83
C LEU A 95 2.42 -6.74 14.20
N PHE A 96 1.93 -5.51 14.35
CA PHE A 96 2.37 -4.36 13.56
C PHE A 96 3.07 -3.32 14.42
N GLU A 97 4.26 -2.91 13.97
CA GLU A 97 5.01 -1.81 14.56
C GLU A 97 4.26 -0.48 14.38
N GLU A 98 4.16 0.32 15.45
CA GLU A 98 3.51 1.63 15.42
C GLU A 98 4.20 2.58 14.43
N GLY A 99 3.42 3.29 13.61
CA GLY A 99 3.95 4.29 12.68
C GLY A 99 4.76 3.74 11.49
N SER A 100 4.75 2.42 11.26
CA SER A 100 5.61 1.76 10.26
C SER A 100 4.82 1.16 9.09
N VAL A 101 4.65 1.95 8.02
CA VAL A 101 4.08 1.46 6.74
C VAL A 101 4.91 0.28 6.19
N THR A 102 6.23 0.34 6.36
CA THR A 102 7.16 -0.71 5.91
C THR A 102 6.92 -2.04 6.62
N ASN A 103 6.76 -2.03 7.94
CA ASN A 103 6.50 -3.26 8.71
C ASN A 103 5.15 -3.87 8.30
N MET A 104 4.09 -3.06 8.21
CA MET A 104 2.76 -3.51 7.79
C MET A 104 2.79 -4.19 6.41
N PHE A 105 3.41 -3.58 5.41
CA PHE A 105 3.50 -4.18 4.08
C PHE A 105 4.44 -5.39 4.02
N THR A 106 5.51 -5.40 4.81
CA THR A 106 6.41 -6.56 4.89
C THR A 106 5.64 -7.80 5.36
N SER A 107 4.72 -7.66 6.31
CA SER A 107 3.84 -8.74 6.75
C SER A 107 2.78 -9.09 5.70
N ILE A 108 1.97 -8.12 5.28
CA ILE A 108 0.76 -8.37 4.47
C ILE A 108 1.08 -8.78 3.03
N VAL A 109 2.10 -8.18 2.41
CA VAL A 109 2.40 -8.40 0.99
C VAL A 109 3.82 -8.94 0.73
N GLY A 110 4.58 -9.26 1.77
CA GLY A 110 6.00 -9.63 1.65
C GLY A 110 6.24 -10.86 0.76
N ASN A 111 5.70 -12.02 1.16
CA ASN A 111 6.00 -13.30 0.50
C ASN A 111 4.80 -13.92 -0.24
N VAL A 112 3.57 -13.62 0.18
CA VAL A 112 2.36 -14.34 -0.23
C VAL A 112 2.04 -14.24 -1.73
N PHE A 113 2.55 -13.22 -2.43
CA PHE A 113 2.36 -13.07 -3.88
C PHE A 113 3.19 -14.05 -4.72
N GLY A 114 4.21 -14.67 -4.12
CA GLY A 114 5.06 -15.67 -4.78
C GLY A 114 4.65 -17.13 -4.52
N PHE A 115 3.51 -17.36 -3.84
CA PHE A 115 3.09 -18.71 -3.43
C PHE A 115 2.75 -19.60 -4.64
N LYS A 116 3.44 -20.73 -4.79
CA LYS A 116 3.24 -21.66 -5.93
C LYS A 116 1.81 -22.23 -6.02
N ALA A 117 1.10 -22.33 -4.89
CA ALA A 117 -0.27 -22.79 -4.82
C ALA A 117 -1.29 -21.77 -5.38
N LEU A 118 -0.87 -20.53 -5.63
CA LEU A 118 -1.69 -19.46 -6.18
C LEU A 118 -1.25 -19.16 -7.61
N ARG A 119 -2.21 -19.10 -8.53
CA ARG A 119 -1.98 -18.64 -9.92
C ARG A 119 -1.82 -17.13 -9.97
N ALA A 120 -2.61 -16.41 -9.17
CA ALA A 120 -2.57 -14.96 -9.02
C ALA A 120 -3.09 -14.56 -7.64
N LEU A 121 -2.59 -13.44 -7.14
CA LEU A 121 -3.02 -12.80 -5.90
C LEU A 121 -3.05 -11.29 -6.12
N ARG A 122 -4.08 -10.63 -5.58
CA ARG A 122 -4.18 -9.17 -5.54
C ARG A 122 -4.73 -8.75 -4.18
N LEU A 123 -4.07 -7.81 -3.52
CA LEU A 123 -4.62 -7.10 -2.37
C LEU A 123 -5.60 -6.04 -2.92
N GLU A 124 -6.89 -6.19 -2.63
CA GLU A 124 -7.95 -5.29 -3.09
C GLU A 124 -8.16 -4.13 -2.13
N ASP A 125 -8.18 -4.40 -0.83
CA ASP A 125 -8.44 -3.36 0.19
C ASP A 125 -7.81 -3.71 1.55
N LEU A 126 -7.60 -2.67 2.35
CA LEU A 126 -7.16 -2.73 3.74
C LEU A 126 -8.06 -1.85 4.63
N ARG A 127 -8.70 -2.47 5.63
CA ARG A 127 -9.34 -1.74 6.72
C ARG A 127 -8.31 -1.50 7.81
N ILE A 128 -7.81 -0.26 7.90
CA ILE A 128 -6.88 0.16 8.94
C ILE A 128 -7.67 0.66 10.17
N PRO A 129 -7.50 0.07 11.36
CA PRO A 129 -8.25 0.43 12.55
C PRO A 129 -7.79 1.80 13.09
N PRO A 130 -8.68 2.56 13.76
CA PRO A 130 -8.32 3.84 14.38
C PRO A 130 -7.11 3.75 15.32
N ALA A 131 -7.00 2.65 16.08
CA ALA A 131 -5.88 2.41 16.99
C ALA A 131 -4.52 2.42 16.29
N TYR A 132 -4.42 1.82 15.09
CA TYR A 132 -3.19 1.83 14.30
C TYR A 132 -2.99 3.19 13.60
N SER A 133 -4.04 3.75 12.98
CA SER A 133 -3.94 5.01 12.24
C SER A 133 -3.44 6.19 13.10
N LYS A 134 -3.78 6.21 14.39
CA LYS A 134 -3.35 7.24 15.35
C LYS A 134 -1.85 7.20 15.67
N THR A 135 -1.15 6.14 15.27
CA THR A 135 0.31 6.06 15.41
C THR A 135 1.07 6.81 14.31
N PHE A 136 0.36 7.27 13.26
CA PHE A 136 0.94 7.99 12.14
C PHE A 136 0.65 9.49 12.22
N GLN A 137 1.56 10.29 11.67
CA GLN A 137 1.38 11.75 11.57
C GLN A 137 0.24 12.15 10.63
N GLY A 138 0.03 11.38 9.55
CA GLY A 138 -0.86 11.76 8.45
C GLY A 138 -0.32 12.91 7.59
N PRO A 139 -1.16 13.54 6.75
CA PRO A 139 -0.74 14.63 5.86
C PRO A 139 -0.24 15.86 6.66
N PRO A 140 0.94 16.43 6.34
CA PRO A 140 1.52 17.55 7.11
C PRO A 140 0.71 18.86 7.04
N HIS A 141 -0.05 19.07 5.96
CA HIS A 141 -0.95 20.22 5.81
C HIS A 141 -2.40 19.78 5.60
N GLY A 142 -2.62 18.74 4.78
CA GLY A 142 -3.96 18.36 4.36
C GLY A 142 -4.63 19.45 3.49
N ILE A 143 -5.83 19.15 3.01
CA ILE A 143 -6.50 19.98 2.00
C ILE A 143 -6.82 21.39 2.52
N GLN A 144 -7.25 21.51 3.78
CA GLN A 144 -7.67 22.80 4.35
C GLN A 144 -6.49 23.75 4.48
N VAL A 145 -5.42 23.35 5.20
CA VAL A 145 -4.25 24.21 5.40
C VAL A 145 -3.53 24.51 4.08
N GLU A 146 -3.51 23.58 3.13
CA GLU A 146 -2.98 23.85 1.79
C GLU A 146 -3.77 24.95 1.08
N ARG A 147 -5.11 24.91 1.14
CA ARG A 147 -5.95 25.98 0.56
C ARG A 147 -5.79 27.31 1.28
N ASP A 148 -5.65 27.29 2.61
CA ASP A 148 -5.43 28.50 3.41
C ASP A 148 -4.10 29.16 3.06
N LYS A 149 -3.02 28.37 2.94
CA LYS A 149 -1.69 28.86 2.53
C LYS A 149 -1.68 29.47 1.13
N LEU A 150 -2.52 28.96 0.23
CA LEU A 150 -2.60 29.42 -1.16
C LEU A 150 -3.63 30.54 -1.37
N ASN A 151 -4.52 30.76 -0.41
CA ASN A 151 -5.69 31.65 -0.52
C ASN A 151 -6.54 31.36 -1.77
N LYS A 152 -6.82 30.07 -2.05
CA LYS A 152 -7.55 29.62 -3.24
C LYS A 152 -8.64 28.61 -2.88
N TYR A 153 -9.90 29.04 -3.08
CA TYR A 153 -11.10 28.30 -2.68
C TYR A 153 -12.10 28.17 -3.82
N GLY A 154 -13.09 27.28 -3.66
CA GLY A 154 -14.23 27.16 -4.57
C GLY A 154 -13.92 26.60 -5.96
N ARG A 155 -12.67 26.27 -6.25
CA ARG A 155 -12.26 25.61 -7.51
C ARG A 155 -11.14 24.58 -7.32
N PRO A 156 -10.98 23.65 -8.27
CA PRO A 156 -9.77 22.84 -8.38
C PRO A 156 -8.52 23.72 -8.56
N LEU A 157 -7.38 23.22 -8.07
CA LEU A 157 -6.08 23.82 -8.34
C LEU A 157 -5.57 23.30 -9.69
N LEU A 158 -5.11 24.20 -10.55
CA LEU A 158 -4.62 23.89 -11.88
C LEU A 158 -3.10 23.78 -11.85
N GLY A 159 -2.56 22.72 -12.44
CA GLY A 159 -1.11 22.56 -12.56
C GLY A 159 -0.68 21.82 -13.82
N CYS A 160 0.60 21.94 -14.18
CA CYS A 160 1.17 21.24 -15.31
C CYS A 160 2.55 20.64 -15.01
N THR A 161 2.88 19.54 -15.70
CA THR A 161 4.25 19.01 -15.75
C THR A 161 4.98 19.69 -16.92
N ILE A 162 6.17 20.23 -16.68
CA ILE A 162 6.96 20.87 -17.75
C ILE A 162 7.41 19.84 -18.80
N LYS A 163 7.33 20.23 -20.08
CA LYS A 163 7.68 19.38 -21.24
C LYS A 163 8.68 20.09 -22.18
N PRO A 164 9.47 19.35 -22.98
CA PRO A 164 9.57 17.88 -23.04
C PRO A 164 10.10 17.28 -21.73
N LYS A 165 9.84 15.99 -21.53
CA LYS A 165 10.14 15.26 -20.27
C LYS A 165 11.60 15.44 -19.82
N LEU A 166 12.56 15.36 -20.75
CA LEU A 166 13.99 15.53 -20.50
C LEU A 166 14.62 16.41 -21.58
N GLY A 167 15.82 16.93 -21.30
CA GLY A 167 16.65 17.62 -22.28
C GLY A 167 16.56 19.15 -22.27
N LEU A 168 15.66 19.74 -21.47
CA LEU A 168 15.68 21.18 -21.22
C LEU A 168 16.88 21.57 -20.35
N SER A 169 17.51 22.69 -20.67
CA SER A 169 18.44 23.37 -19.76
C SER A 169 17.68 24.05 -18.62
N ALA A 170 18.36 24.31 -17.50
CA ALA A 170 17.76 24.95 -16.32
C ALA A 170 17.09 26.30 -16.64
N LYS A 171 17.75 27.12 -17.48
CA LYS A 171 17.22 28.42 -17.91
C LYS A 171 15.92 28.28 -18.69
N ASN A 172 15.87 27.34 -19.64
CA ASN A 172 14.66 27.09 -20.42
C ASN A 172 13.56 26.45 -19.57
N TYR A 173 13.92 25.67 -18.56
CA TYR A 173 12.99 25.13 -17.58
C TYR A 173 12.30 26.25 -16.80
N GLY A 174 13.07 27.20 -16.23
CA GLY A 174 12.53 28.36 -15.53
C GLY A 174 11.67 29.24 -16.44
N ARG A 175 12.05 29.40 -17.72
CA ARG A 175 11.21 30.12 -18.70
C ARG A 175 9.85 29.44 -18.88
N ALA A 176 9.82 28.12 -19.03
CA ALA A 176 8.56 27.38 -19.15
C ALA A 176 7.69 27.52 -17.89
N VAL A 177 8.30 27.42 -16.70
CA VAL A 177 7.61 27.65 -15.42
C VAL A 177 6.97 29.03 -15.38
N TYR A 178 7.73 30.08 -15.72
CA TYR A 178 7.24 31.46 -15.72
C TYR A 178 6.02 31.63 -16.64
N GLU A 179 6.08 31.16 -17.88
CA GLU A 179 4.98 31.31 -18.84
C GLU A 179 3.71 30.57 -18.39
N CYS A 180 3.88 29.37 -17.81
CA CYS A 180 2.76 28.58 -17.28
C CYS A 180 2.06 29.28 -16.11
N LEU A 181 2.82 29.80 -15.15
CA LEU A 181 2.26 30.47 -13.97
C LEU A 181 1.62 31.80 -14.33
N ARG A 182 2.31 32.62 -15.15
CA ARG A 182 1.76 33.89 -15.67
C ARG A 182 0.48 33.66 -16.49
N GLY A 183 0.39 32.52 -17.17
CA GLY A 183 -0.80 32.09 -17.91
C GLY A 183 -2.00 31.70 -17.03
N GLY A 184 -1.85 31.68 -15.71
CA GLY A 184 -2.94 31.45 -14.76
C GLY A 184 -2.96 30.07 -14.10
N LEU A 185 -1.93 29.24 -14.29
CA LEU A 185 -1.80 27.99 -13.52
C LEU A 185 -1.40 28.29 -12.08
N ASP A 186 -1.90 27.48 -11.14
CA ASP A 186 -1.54 27.60 -9.73
C ASP A 186 -0.17 26.98 -9.43
N PHE A 187 0.18 25.92 -10.17
CA PHE A 187 1.42 25.18 -10.00
C PHE A 187 2.04 24.74 -11.32
N THR A 188 3.34 24.51 -11.26
CA THR A 188 4.08 23.68 -12.21
C THR A 188 4.83 22.62 -11.44
N LYS A 189 5.16 21.49 -12.08
CA LYS A 189 5.98 20.45 -11.46
C LYS A 189 7.07 19.92 -12.37
N ASP A 190 8.13 19.47 -11.73
CA ASP A 190 9.13 18.61 -12.34
C ASP A 190 8.47 17.33 -12.88
N ASP A 191 8.98 16.80 -13.97
CA ASP A 191 8.61 15.47 -14.46
C ASP A 191 9.26 14.39 -13.57
N GLU A 192 8.65 13.21 -13.37
CA GLU A 192 9.05 12.27 -12.29
C GLU A 192 10.45 11.68 -12.44
N ASN A 193 11.05 11.81 -13.63
CA ASN A 193 12.42 11.41 -13.90
C ASN A 193 13.37 12.59 -14.15
N VAL A 194 12.96 13.83 -13.85
CA VAL A 194 13.84 15.02 -13.82
C VAL A 194 14.41 15.15 -12.42
N ASN A 195 15.65 14.68 -12.24
CA ASN A 195 16.32 14.65 -10.95
C ASN A 195 17.50 15.62 -11.01
N SER A 196 18.67 15.12 -11.40
CA SER A 196 19.87 15.92 -11.63
C SER A 196 20.75 15.27 -12.70
N GLN A 197 20.44 15.57 -13.95
CA GLN A 197 21.12 15.01 -15.11
C GLN A 197 22.24 15.92 -15.63
N PRO A 198 23.15 15.41 -16.49
CA PRO A 198 24.20 16.24 -17.10
C PRO A 198 23.68 17.47 -17.86
N PHE A 199 22.51 17.38 -18.49
CA PHE A 199 21.91 18.50 -19.24
C PHE A 199 21.26 19.57 -18.35
N MET A 200 21.00 19.27 -17.06
CA MET A 200 20.36 20.17 -16.12
C MET A 200 20.62 19.70 -14.69
N ARG A 201 21.58 20.34 -14.01
CA ARG A 201 21.83 20.09 -12.58
C ARG A 201 20.70 20.72 -11.76
N TRP A 202 20.32 20.03 -10.69
CA TRP A 202 19.15 20.41 -9.88
C TRP A 202 19.26 21.81 -9.26
N ARG A 203 20.47 22.23 -8.85
CA ARG A 203 20.70 23.55 -8.25
C ARG A 203 20.33 24.66 -9.22
N ASP A 204 20.83 24.56 -10.45
CA ASP A 204 20.55 25.56 -11.49
C ASP A 204 19.05 25.60 -11.79
N ARG A 205 18.40 24.42 -11.91
CA ARG A 205 16.95 24.34 -12.11
C ARG A 205 16.20 25.05 -10.99
N PHE A 206 16.55 24.77 -9.74
CA PHE A 206 15.86 25.35 -8.58
C PHE A 206 16.01 26.88 -8.54
N LEU A 207 17.19 27.42 -8.88
CA LEU A 207 17.40 28.86 -8.93
C LEU A 207 16.56 29.54 -10.02
N PHE A 208 16.57 29.00 -11.25
CA PHE A 208 15.77 29.57 -12.34
C PHE A 208 14.26 29.41 -12.11
N CYS A 209 13.80 28.31 -11.49
CA CYS A 209 12.40 28.14 -11.11
C CYS A 209 11.99 29.09 -9.98
N ALA A 210 12.85 29.32 -8.98
CA ALA A 210 12.59 30.30 -7.92
C ALA A 210 12.46 31.71 -8.49
N GLU A 211 13.35 32.11 -9.40
CA GLU A 211 13.25 33.38 -10.11
C GLU A 211 11.93 33.50 -10.89
N ALA A 212 11.52 32.43 -11.59
CA ALA A 212 10.26 32.38 -12.32
C ALA A 212 9.03 32.52 -11.39
N LEU A 213 9.05 31.86 -10.23
CA LEU A 213 7.98 31.92 -9.22
C LEU A 213 7.77 33.33 -8.67
N TYR A 214 8.85 34.06 -8.36
CA TYR A 214 8.74 35.45 -7.87
C TYR A 214 8.33 36.45 -8.95
N LYS A 215 8.50 36.11 -10.24
CA LYS A 215 8.17 36.98 -11.37
C LYS A 215 6.73 36.83 -11.86
N ALA A 216 6.13 35.65 -11.64
CA ALA A 216 4.76 35.35 -12.07
C ALA A 216 3.75 35.95 -11.08
#